data_AF-A0A4R1BRZ3-F1
#
_entry.id   AF-A0A4R1BRZ3-F1
#
_cell.length_a   1.000
_cell.length_b   1.000
_cell.length_c   1.000
_cell.angle_alpha   90.00
_cell.angle_beta   90.00
_cell.angle_gamma   90.00
#
_symmetry.space_group_name_H-M   'P 1'
#
loop_
_entity.id
_entity.type
_entity.pdbx_description
1 polymer ?
#
loop_
_entity_poly.entity_id
_entity_poly.type
_entity_poly.pdbx_seq_one_letter_code
_entity_poly.pdbx_strand_id
1 'polypeptide(L)'
;MELRAILEALPGLEDDELQRLDRALHQRMEAQTGRPASEVVEYRPYSDGVLQSEIRYYTRRDGSRRPRGPYWYFRYHEGGKQKKLYLGKTDDPEGALVEKRGG
;
A
#
# COMPACT_ATOMS: atom_id res chain seq x y z
N MET A 1 -3.80 -4.40 23.84
CA MET A 1 -3.10 -3.12 23.67
C MET A 1 -3.93 -2.30 22.71
N GLU A 2 -4.32 -1.08 23.09
CA GLU A 2 -5.13 -0.20 22.26
C GLU A 2 -4.33 0.32 21.07
N LEU A 3 -4.92 0.36 19.87
CA LEU A 3 -4.24 0.84 18.64
C LEU A 3 -3.64 2.25 18.82
N ARG A 4 -4.34 3.10 19.58
CA ARG A 4 -3.88 4.46 19.88
C ARG A 4 -2.54 4.48 20.63
N ALA A 5 -2.38 3.60 21.63
CA ALA A 5 -1.14 3.52 22.40
C ALA A 5 0.05 3.08 21.53
N ILE A 6 -0.20 2.23 20.52
CA ILE A 6 0.82 1.82 19.55
C ILE A 6 1.23 3.03 18.69
N LEU A 7 0.25 3.77 18.16
CA LEU A 7 0.52 4.94 17.31
C LEU A 7 1.25 6.05 18.05
N GLU A 8 0.93 6.27 19.33
CA GLU A 8 1.61 7.27 20.18
C GLU A 8 3.07 6.89 20.48
N ALA A 9 3.43 5.60 20.42
CA ALA A 9 4.80 5.14 20.63
C ALA A 9 5.68 5.18 19.37
N LEU A 10 5.08 5.17 18.16
CA LEU A 10 5.82 5.15 16.89
C LEU A 10 6.78 6.34 16.70
N PRO A 11 6.42 7.60 17.03
CA PRO A 11 7.30 8.75 16.84
C PRO A 11 8.59 8.70 17.68
N GLY A 12 8.64 7.86 18.71
CA GLY A 12 9.81 7.68 19.57
C GLY A 12 10.76 6.58 19.11
N LEU A 13 10.47 5.91 17.99
CA LEU A 13 11.33 4.86 17.44
C LEU A 13 12.36 5.45 16.48
N GLU A 14 13.60 5.00 16.62
CA GLU A 14 14.67 5.31 15.66
C GLU A 14 14.44 4.55 14.33
N ASP A 15 15.10 4.99 13.25
CA ASP A 15 14.93 4.43 11.91
C ASP A 15 15.17 2.91 11.84
N ASP A 16 16.15 2.39 12.58
CA ASP A 16 16.44 0.96 12.60
C ASP A 16 15.39 0.16 13.39
N GLU A 17 14.83 0.75 14.45
CA GLU A 17 13.73 0.18 15.22
C GLU A 17 12.44 0.15 14.38
N LEU A 18 12.15 1.21 13.63
CA LEU A 18 11.05 1.26 12.66
C LEU A 18 11.21 0.16 11.60
N GLN A 19 12.41 -0.03 11.05
CA GLN A 19 12.68 -1.10 10.07
C GLN A 19 12.56 -2.51 10.68
N ARG A 20 12.92 -2.69 11.95
CA ARG A 20 12.72 -3.98 12.65
C ARG A 20 11.24 -4.23 12.90
N LEU A 21 10.50 -3.22 13.33
CA LEU A 21 9.06 -3.30 13.54
C LEU A 21 8.34 -3.64 12.23
N ASP A 22 8.68 -2.97 11.13
CA ASP A 22 8.12 -3.24 9.81
C ASP A 22 8.33 -4.70 9.39
N ARG A 23 9.55 -5.22 9.51
CA ARG A 23 9.85 -6.63 9.21
C ARG A 23 9.07 -7.59 10.08
N ALA A 24 8.98 -7.32 11.39
CA ALA A 24 8.24 -8.17 12.32
C ALA A 24 6.73 -8.18 12.02
N LEU A 25 6.16 -7.03 11.65
CA LEU A 25 4.78 -6.91 11.22
C LEU A 25 4.53 -7.70 9.93
N HIS A 26 5.38 -7.54 8.92
CA HIS A 26 5.31 -8.32 7.68
C HIS A 26 5.34 -9.83 7.96
N GLN A 27 6.30 -10.32 8.75
CA GLN A 27 6.39 -11.74 9.10
C GLN A 27 5.14 -12.25 9.84
N ARG A 28 4.64 -11.47 10.80
CA ARG A 28 3.43 -11.82 11.55
C ARG A 28 2.19 -11.88 10.65
N MET A 29 2.05 -10.93 9.74
CA MET A 29 0.95 -10.91 8.77
C MET A 29 1.06 -12.09 7.80
N GLU A 30 2.25 -12.39 7.29
CA GLU A 30 2.47 -13.57 6.45
C GLU A 30 2.09 -14.88 7.18
N ALA A 31 2.41 -15.00 8.46
CA ALA A 31 2.08 -16.18 9.26
C ALA A 31 0.57 -16.32 9.52
N GLN A 32 -0.17 -15.21 9.68
CA GLN A 32 -1.61 -15.25 9.97
C GLN A 32 -2.47 -15.38 8.71
N THR A 33 -2.13 -14.69 7.64
CA THR A 33 -2.98 -14.58 6.44
C THR A 33 -2.40 -15.27 5.21
N GLY A 34 -1.22 -15.89 5.35
CA GLY A 34 -0.41 -16.28 4.21
C GLY A 34 0.30 -15.07 3.58
N ARG A 35 1.15 -15.33 2.59
CA ARG A 35 1.88 -14.26 1.88
C ARG A 35 0.93 -13.31 1.14
N PRO A 36 1.01 -11.99 1.37
CA PRO A 36 0.05 -11.04 0.81
C PRO A 36 0.11 -11.01 -0.71
N ALA A 37 -1.04 -10.97 -1.37
CA ALA A 37 -1.15 -10.94 -2.84
C ALA A 37 -0.60 -9.65 -3.47
N SER A 38 -0.33 -8.62 -2.66
CA SER A 38 0.26 -7.36 -3.06
C SER A 38 1.01 -6.69 -1.91
N GLU A 39 1.99 -5.87 -2.25
CA GLU A 39 2.80 -5.08 -1.33
C GLU A 39 2.76 -3.63 -1.80
N VAL A 40 2.62 -2.70 -0.86
CA VAL A 40 2.66 -1.27 -1.15
C VAL A 40 4.10 -0.81 -1.07
N VAL A 41 4.61 -0.27 -2.17
CA VAL A 41 6.00 0.20 -2.25
C VAL A 41 6.11 1.72 -2.14
N GLU A 42 5.00 2.44 -2.32
CA GLU A 42 4.99 3.89 -2.19
C GLU A 42 3.60 4.42 -1.80
N TYR A 43 3.60 5.43 -0.93
CA TYR A 43 2.44 6.21 -0.51
C TYR A 43 2.71 7.70 -0.73
N ARG A 44 1.80 8.39 -1.43
CA ARG A 44 1.83 9.85 -1.61
C ARG A 44 0.46 10.46 -1.29
N PRO A 45 0.31 11.21 -0.20
CA PRO A 45 -0.90 11.99 0.04
C PRO A 45 -1.18 12.93 -1.14
N TYR A 46 -2.42 12.96 -1.64
CA TYR A 46 -2.79 13.82 -2.76
C TYR A 46 -4.26 14.26 -2.64
N SER A 47 -4.47 15.57 -2.46
CA SER A 47 -5.79 16.20 -2.33
C SER A 47 -6.69 15.51 -1.28
N ASP A 48 -7.78 14.87 -1.73
CA ASP A 48 -8.82 14.20 -0.94
C ASP A 48 -8.52 12.70 -0.69
N GLY A 49 -7.30 12.27 -1.00
CA GLY A 49 -6.94 10.86 -0.92
C GLY A 49 -5.43 10.62 -0.92
N VAL A 50 -5.07 9.44 -1.40
CA VAL A 50 -3.70 8.95 -1.44
C VAL A 50 -3.43 8.19 -2.73
N LEU A 51 -2.32 8.53 -3.37
CA LEU A 51 -1.72 7.73 -4.44
C LEU A 51 -0.90 6.61 -3.80
N GLN A 52 -1.19 5.38 -4.20
CA GLN A 52 -0.63 4.16 -3.64
C GLN A 52 -0.05 3.31 -4.76
N SER A 53 1.25 3.06 -4.71
CA SER A 53 1.98 2.21 -5.67
C SER A 53 2.09 0.79 -5.11
N GLU A 54 1.56 -0.20 -5.83
CA GLU A 54 1.51 -1.60 -5.38
C GLU A 54 2.23 -2.55 -6.34
N ILE A 55 3.08 -3.43 -5.81
CA ILE A 55 3.54 -4.64 -6.51
C ILE A 55 2.53 -5.75 -6.20
N ARG A 56 2.05 -6.45 -7.23
CA ARG A 56 1.20 -7.63 -7.09
C ARG A 56 1.99 -8.90 -7.31
N TYR A 57 1.73 -9.92 -6.52
CA TYR A 57 2.39 -11.21 -6.60
C TYR A 57 1.42 -12.27 -7.11
N TYR A 58 1.76 -12.88 -8.25
CA TYR A 58 1.01 -13.99 -8.80
C TYR A 58 1.72 -15.30 -8.47
N THR A 59 0.99 -16.23 -7.87
CA THR A 59 1.45 -17.59 -7.62
C THR A 59 1.20 -18.45 -8.87
N ARG A 60 2.25 -19.03 -9.42
CA ARG A 60 2.17 -19.97 -10.53
C ARG A 60 1.77 -21.36 -10.03
N ARG A 61 1.43 -22.25 -10.97
CA ARG A 61 1.08 -23.65 -10.67
C ARG A 61 2.23 -24.42 -9.98
N ASP A 62 3.47 -24.01 -10.21
CA ASP A 62 4.68 -24.57 -9.57
C ASP A 62 4.96 -23.98 -8.17
N GLY A 63 4.08 -23.12 -7.65
CA GLY A 63 4.25 -22.45 -6.36
C GLY A 63 5.19 -21.24 -6.38
N SER A 64 5.87 -20.96 -7.50
CA SER A 64 6.73 -19.78 -7.62
C SER A 64 5.90 -18.49 -7.70
N ARG A 65 6.42 -17.42 -7.10
CA ARG A 65 5.77 -16.09 -7.12
C ARG A 65 6.50 -15.19 -8.10
N ARG A 66 5.76 -14.50 -8.97
CA ARG A 66 6.31 -13.47 -9.85
C ARG A 66 5.70 -12.11 -9.50
N PRO A 67 6.53 -11.10 -9.19
CA PRO A 67 6.03 -9.73 -9.01
C PRO A 67 5.56 -9.16 -10.35
N ARG A 68 4.52 -8.34 -10.30
CA ARG A 68 3.95 -7.56 -11.41
C ARG A 68 3.64 -6.17 -10.88
N GLY A 69 4.04 -5.15 -11.62
CA GLY A 69 3.86 -3.75 -11.22
C GLY A 69 5.18 -2.98 -11.32
N PRO A 70 5.37 -1.93 -10.52
CA PRO A 70 4.36 -1.37 -9.62
C PRO A 70 3.16 -0.80 -10.38
N TYR A 71 2.00 -0.82 -9.75
CA TYR A 71 0.75 -0.27 -10.26
C TYR A 71 0.23 0.81 -9.34
N TRP A 72 -0.16 1.93 -9.91
CA TRP A 72 -0.74 3.03 -9.17
C TRP A 72 -2.24 2.88 -8.97
N TYR A 73 -2.67 3.24 -7.77
CA TYR A 73 -4.06 3.36 -7.38
C TYR A 73 -4.26 4.67 -6.63
N PHE A 74 -5.41 5.31 -6.81
CA PHE A 74 -5.84 6.41 -5.97
C PHE A 74 -6.93 5.92 -5.01
N ARG A 75 -6.69 6.06 -3.71
CA ARG A 75 -7.69 5.74 -2.66
C ARG A 75 -8.21 7.04 -2.06
N TYR A 76 -9.52 7.17 -1.95
CA TYR A 76 -10.18 8.38 -1.46
C TYR A 76 -11.48 8.05 -0.74
N HIS A 77 -12.06 9.03 -0.06
CA HIS A 77 -13.36 8.89 0.59
C HIS A 77 -14.41 9.71 -0.15
N GLU A 78 -15.56 9.09 -0.41
CA GLU A 78 -16.70 9.73 -1.05
C GLU A 78 -18.00 9.19 -0.43
N GLY A 79 -18.88 10.07 0.04
CA GLY A 79 -20.11 9.68 0.73
C GLY A 79 -19.87 8.78 1.95
N GLY A 80 -18.77 9.02 2.68
CA GLY A 80 -18.37 8.22 3.86
C GLY A 80 -17.79 6.85 3.53
N LYS A 81 -17.62 6.48 2.25
CA LYS A 81 -17.08 5.18 1.83
C LYS A 81 -15.70 5.33 1.21
N GLN A 82 -14.78 4.41 1.50
CA GLN A 82 -13.51 4.34 0.80
C GLN A 82 -13.73 3.83 -0.62
N LYS A 83 -13.14 4.52 -1.59
CA LYS A 83 -13.11 4.21 -3.02
C LYS A 83 -11.67 3.94 -3.45
N LYS A 84 -11.51 3.21 -4.55
CA LYS A 84 -10.20 2.91 -5.16
C LYS A 84 -10.31 3.03 -6.66
N LEU A 85 -9.44 3.82 -7.27
CA LEU A 85 -9.33 4.03 -8.71
C LEU A 85 -7.99 3.45 -9.20
N TYR A 86 -8.02 2.63 -10.24
CA TYR A 86 -6.80 2.07 -10.83
C TYR A 86 -6.23 3.02 -11.89
N LEU A 87 -4.98 3.42 -11.70
CA LEU A 87 -4.26 4.35 -12.57
C LEU A 87 -3.31 3.64 -13.54
N GLY A 88 -2.91 2.40 -13.24
CA GLY A 88 -2.04 1.62 -14.12
C GLY A 88 -0.56 1.75 -13.81
N LYS A 89 0.29 1.43 -14.78
CA LYS A 89 1.73 1.67 -14.70
C LYS A 89 2.01 3.03 -15.29
N THR A 90 2.54 3.94 -14.48
CA THR A 90 2.86 5.31 -14.89
C THR A 90 3.96 5.85 -13.98
N ASP A 91 4.77 6.74 -14.52
CA ASP A 91 5.72 7.60 -13.81
C ASP A 91 5.08 8.90 -13.32
N ASP A 92 3.99 9.33 -13.97
CA ASP A 92 3.14 10.45 -13.56
C ASP A 92 1.75 9.96 -13.08
N PRO A 93 1.62 9.56 -11.80
CA PRO A 93 0.35 9.13 -11.24
C PRO A 93 -0.64 10.27 -10.99
N GLU A 94 -0.16 11.51 -10.85
CA GLU A 94 -1.00 12.69 -10.65
C GLU A 94 -1.71 13.06 -11.95
N GLY A 95 -0.97 13.13 -13.06
CA GLY A 95 -1.54 13.32 -14.40
C GLY A 95 -2.54 12.23 -14.78
N ALA A 96 -2.19 10.96 -14.53
CA ALA A 96 -3.09 9.83 -14.77
C ALA A 96 -4.38 9.89 -13.93
N LEU A 97 -4.31 10.44 -12.71
CA LEU A 97 -5.48 10.67 -11.86
C LEU A 97 -6.35 11.80 -12.42
N VAL A 98 -5.75 12.92 -12.85
CA VAL A 98 -6.47 14.03 -13.47
C VAL A 98 -7.22 13.55 -14.72
N GLU A 99 -6.56 12.80 -15.59
CA GLU A 99 -7.18 12.24 -16.81
C GLU A 99 -8.38 11.34 -16.48
N LYS A 100 -8.24 10.46 -15.47
CA LYS A 100 -9.31 9.51 -15.09
C LYS A 100 -10.46 10.12 -14.31
N ARG A 101 -10.27 11.27 -13.64
CA ARG A 101 -11.32 11.96 -12.87
C ARG A 101 -11.99 13.09 -13.65
N GLY A 102 -11.29 13.71 -14.59
CA GLY A 102 -11.79 14.79 -15.44
C GLY A 102 -12.46 14.33 -16.74
N GLY A 103 -12.47 13.01 -17.01
CA GLY A 103 -13.14 12.38 -18.14
C GLY A 103 -14.57 11.96 -17.85
#